data_AF-A0A839GX90-F1
#
_entry.id   AF-A0A839GX90-F1
#
_cell.length_a   1.000
_cell.length_b   1.000
_cell.length_c   1.000
_cell.angle_alpha   90.00
_cell.angle_beta   90.00
_cell.angle_gamma   90.00
#
_symmetry.space_group_name_H-M   'P 1'
#
loop_
_entity.id
_entity.type
_entity.pdbx_description
1 polymer ?
#
loop_
_entity_poly.entity_id
_entity_poly.type
_entity_poly.pdbx_seq_one_letter_code
_entity_poly.pdbx_strand_id
1 'polypeptide(L)'
;MTLKEKSQLVEVIGTHLQGKFTAAQINSLLKRYRISFDKQTVVRNKKLYATGIIGPQSDDVIIKIAKYLKLDIPEEYKNKPKQPKVPIKSPPKSARLQKSVSRQIIGKKVFISHASADKDIVEKIIDLLKVMGVNSDKIFCTSFDGYGIDLGDNFLDALKRELNKDALVLFVFSKKFYESPICLCEMGAAWVTTKEHVPILIPPFGFADVKGVFPNTQGMILNDKDKINSLKERIEKFFSLTPAKHSIWERERNNILEEIDRRLNAMRFYY
;
A
#
# COMPACT_ATOMS: atom_id res chain seq x y z
N MET A 1 -3.28 28.61 8.14
CA MET A 1 -3.44 29.98 7.61
C MET A 1 -4.66 30.62 8.24
N THR A 2 -4.64 31.92 8.50
CA THR A 2 -5.87 32.66 8.83
C THR A 2 -6.82 32.66 7.63
N LEU A 3 -8.11 32.89 7.85
CA LEU A 3 -9.11 33.00 6.78
C LEU A 3 -8.71 34.04 5.74
N LYS A 4 -8.16 35.18 6.18
CA LYS A 4 -7.71 36.27 5.31
C LYS A 4 -6.53 35.86 4.42
N GLU A 5 -5.50 35.23 4.99
CA GLU A 5 -4.33 34.76 4.25
C GLU A 5 -4.69 33.65 3.25
N LYS A 6 -5.59 32.74 3.65
CA LYS A 6 -6.09 31.67 2.78
C LYS A 6 -6.82 32.26 1.58
N SER A 7 -7.74 33.20 1.79
CA SER A 7 -8.47 33.87 0.71
C SER A 7 -7.52 34.63 -0.22
N GLN A 8 -6.53 35.36 0.32
CA GLN A 8 -5.53 36.07 -0.49
C GLN A 8 -4.68 35.11 -1.33
N LEU A 9 -4.20 34.01 -0.74
CA LEU A 9 -3.37 33.05 -1.46
C LEU A 9 -4.14 32.33 -2.57
N VAL A 10 -5.40 31.97 -2.33
CA VAL A 10 -6.30 31.38 -3.33
C VAL A 10 -6.55 32.35 -4.49
N GLU A 11 -6.75 33.63 -4.20
CA GLU A 11 -6.90 34.70 -5.21
C GLU A 11 -5.66 34.86 -6.09
N VAL A 12 -4.46 34.81 -5.49
CA VAL A 12 -3.18 34.89 -6.20
C VAL A 12 -2.98 33.66 -7.09
N ILE A 13 -3.26 32.46 -6.59
CA ILE A 13 -3.23 31.22 -7.38
C ILE A 13 -4.19 31.32 -8.57
N GLY A 14 -5.43 31.73 -8.34
CA GLY A 14 -6.44 31.87 -9.39
C GLY A 14 -6.02 32.84 -10.49
N THR A 15 -5.47 33.99 -10.11
CA THR A 15 -4.96 35.02 -11.05
C THR A 15 -3.79 34.49 -11.87
N HIS A 16 -2.85 33.78 -11.24
CA HIS A 16 -1.71 33.19 -11.93
C HIS A 16 -2.13 32.10 -12.93
N LEU A 17 -3.05 31.22 -12.52
CA LEU A 17 -3.59 30.17 -13.38
C LEU A 17 -4.36 30.74 -14.57
N GLN A 18 -5.14 31.81 -14.37
CA GLN A 18 -5.84 32.49 -15.45
C GLN A 18 -4.88 33.05 -16.51
N GLY A 19 -3.78 33.68 -16.09
CA GLY A 19 -2.83 34.32 -17.01
C GLY A 19 -1.96 33.34 -17.79
N LYS A 20 -1.61 32.18 -17.20
CA LYS A 20 -0.56 31.30 -17.75
C LYS A 20 -1.02 29.92 -18.21
N PHE A 21 -2.24 29.50 -17.88
CA PHE A 21 -2.70 28.13 -18.14
C PHE A 21 -4.03 28.10 -18.89
N THR A 22 -4.23 27.09 -19.72
CA THR A 22 -5.53 26.75 -20.31
C THR A 22 -6.40 26.01 -19.31
N ALA A 23 -7.72 25.95 -19.54
CA ALA A 23 -8.63 25.19 -18.67
C ALA A 23 -8.23 23.70 -18.57
N ALA A 24 -7.77 23.10 -19.67
CA ALA A 24 -7.28 21.72 -19.68
C ALA A 24 -6.00 21.52 -18.84
N GLN A 25 -5.09 22.51 -18.86
CA GLN A 25 -3.88 22.48 -18.05
C GLN A 25 -4.19 22.69 -16.56
N ILE A 26 -5.16 23.55 -16.22
CA ILE A 26 -5.66 23.72 -14.85
C ILE A 26 -6.24 22.41 -14.35
N ASN A 27 -7.08 21.75 -15.14
CA ASN A 27 -7.65 20.44 -14.81
C ASN A 27 -6.56 19.36 -14.59
N SER A 28 -5.52 19.39 -15.41
CA SER A 28 -4.37 18.50 -15.27
C SER A 28 -3.57 18.78 -13.99
N LEU A 29 -3.44 20.05 -13.60
CA LEU A 29 -2.80 20.45 -12.34
C LEU A 29 -3.63 20.00 -11.13
N LEU A 30 -4.93 20.26 -11.12
CA LEU A 30 -5.84 19.88 -10.03
C LEU A 30 -5.83 18.36 -9.78
N LYS A 31 -5.78 17.56 -10.85
CA LYS A 31 -5.63 16.09 -10.76
C LYS A 31 -4.36 15.66 -10.02
N ARG A 32 -3.23 16.35 -10.20
CA ARG A 32 -1.96 16.02 -9.51
C ARG A 32 -2.06 16.14 -7.99
N TYR A 33 -2.95 17.01 -7.52
CA TYR A 33 -3.22 17.21 -6.09
C TYR A 33 -4.46 16.45 -5.61
N ARG A 34 -5.00 15.54 -6.42
CA ARG A 34 -6.20 14.74 -6.12
C ARG A 34 -7.45 15.57 -5.85
N ILE A 35 -7.56 16.74 -6.50
CA ILE A 35 -8.74 17.60 -6.39
C ILE A 35 -9.74 17.20 -7.48
N SER A 36 -10.94 16.81 -7.06
CA SER A 36 -12.05 16.48 -7.95
C SER A 36 -12.73 17.73 -8.51
N PHE A 37 -13.13 17.68 -9.78
CA PHE A 37 -13.88 18.74 -10.46
C PHE A 37 -14.78 18.12 -11.53
N ASP A 38 -15.87 18.81 -11.85
CA ASP A 38 -16.76 18.37 -12.92
C ASP A 38 -16.11 18.61 -14.30
N LYS A 39 -16.07 17.54 -15.11
CA LYS A 39 -15.46 17.51 -16.44
C LYS A 39 -16.36 18.16 -17.51
N GLN A 40 -17.67 18.28 -17.24
CA GLN A 40 -18.63 18.88 -18.16
C GLN A 40 -18.80 20.39 -17.93
N THR A 41 -18.20 20.93 -16.88
CA THR A 41 -18.26 22.36 -16.56
C THR A 41 -17.63 23.21 -17.67
N VAL A 42 -18.43 24.10 -18.27
CA VAL A 42 -17.97 25.08 -19.25
C VAL A 42 -17.21 26.21 -18.54
N VAL A 43 -15.89 26.26 -18.73
CA VAL A 43 -15.02 27.26 -18.07
C VAL A 43 -15.06 28.59 -18.81
N ARG A 44 -15.93 29.51 -18.36
CA ARG A 44 -16.02 30.89 -18.90
C ARG A 44 -15.00 31.85 -18.28
N ASN A 45 -14.71 31.68 -17.00
CA ASN A 45 -13.72 32.47 -16.28
C ASN A 45 -12.79 31.51 -15.50
N LYS A 46 -11.54 31.40 -15.96
CA LYS A 46 -10.55 30.46 -15.41
C LYS A 46 -10.20 30.75 -13.94
N LYS A 47 -10.19 32.02 -13.53
CA LYS A 47 -9.90 32.41 -12.15
C LYS A 47 -11.03 32.03 -11.22
N LEU A 48 -12.28 32.35 -11.58
CA LEU A 48 -13.46 31.95 -10.78
C LEU A 48 -13.59 30.42 -10.70
N TYR A 49 -13.34 29.72 -11.82
CA TYR A 49 -13.31 28.27 -11.86
C TYR A 49 -12.24 27.68 -10.92
N ALA A 50 -10.99 28.15 -11.03
CA ALA A 50 -9.90 27.63 -10.20
C ALA A 50 -10.07 27.96 -8.72
N THR A 51 -10.47 29.19 -8.38
CA THR A 51 -10.68 29.62 -6.98
C THR A 51 -11.85 28.89 -6.32
N GLY A 52 -12.95 28.65 -7.04
CA GLY A 52 -14.09 27.89 -6.54
C GLY A 52 -13.75 26.44 -6.19
N ILE A 53 -12.78 25.84 -6.90
CA ILE A 53 -12.33 24.46 -6.67
C ILE A 53 -11.21 24.40 -5.61
N ILE A 54 -10.28 25.35 -5.62
CA ILE A 54 -9.11 25.37 -4.72
C ILE A 54 -9.45 25.93 -3.34
N GLY A 55 -10.37 26.90 -3.25
CA GLY A 55 -10.75 27.57 -2.00
C GLY A 55 -11.23 26.62 -0.88
N PRO A 56 -12.08 25.63 -1.17
CA PRO A 56 -12.53 24.65 -0.18
C PRO A 56 -11.45 23.65 0.28
N GLN A 57 -10.27 23.62 -0.36
CA GLN A 57 -9.24 22.64 -0.05
C GLN A 57 -8.51 22.94 1.28
N SER A 58 -7.84 21.93 1.82
CA SER A 58 -7.01 22.09 3.02
C SER A 58 -5.83 23.03 2.77
N ASP A 59 -5.36 23.67 3.84
CA ASP A 59 -4.24 24.63 3.77
C ASP A 59 -2.96 24.02 3.20
N ASP A 60 -2.67 22.75 3.52
CA ASP A 60 -1.52 22.01 2.98
C ASP A 60 -1.57 21.87 1.46
N VAL A 61 -2.75 21.58 0.90
CA VAL A 61 -2.95 21.44 -0.55
C VAL A 61 -2.76 22.78 -1.24
N ILE A 62 -3.35 23.85 -0.70
CA ILE A 62 -3.24 25.21 -1.23
C ILE A 62 -1.77 25.68 -1.22
N ILE A 63 -1.05 25.42 -0.12
CA ILE A 63 0.38 25.75 0.00
C ILE A 63 1.22 24.95 -1.00
N LYS A 64 0.94 23.66 -1.21
CA LYS A 64 1.66 22.83 -2.19
C LYS A 64 1.46 23.32 -3.62
N ILE A 65 0.25 23.75 -3.97
CA ILE A 65 -0.05 24.36 -5.27
C ILE A 65 0.71 25.67 -5.42
N ALA A 66 0.67 26.55 -4.42
CA ALA A 66 1.38 27.83 -4.44
C ALA A 66 2.91 27.64 -4.60
N LYS A 67 3.49 26.68 -3.87
CA LYS A 67 4.92 26.33 -3.98
C LYS A 67 5.29 25.84 -5.38
N TYR A 68 4.47 24.98 -5.97
CA TYR A 68 4.69 24.48 -7.34
C TYR A 68 4.64 25.61 -8.38
N LEU A 69 3.71 26.55 -8.21
CA LEU A 69 3.58 27.73 -9.06
C LEU A 69 4.63 28.81 -8.78
N LYS A 70 5.55 28.57 -7.82
CA LYS A 70 6.57 29.51 -7.36
C LYS A 70 5.98 30.86 -6.95
N LEU A 71 4.81 30.83 -6.32
CA LEU A 71 4.11 32.00 -5.82
C LEU A 71 4.61 32.37 -4.43
N ASP A 72 4.50 33.65 -4.10
CA ASP A 72 4.81 34.15 -2.77
C ASP A 72 3.79 33.59 -1.76
N ILE A 73 4.29 33.00 -0.68
CA ILE A 73 3.50 32.34 0.37
C ILE A 73 3.83 32.97 1.71
N PRO A 74 2.93 32.96 2.71
CA PRO A 74 3.23 33.53 4.02
C PRO A 74 4.52 32.95 4.60
N GLU A 75 5.35 33.80 5.23
CA GLU A 75 6.70 33.46 5.72
C GLU A 75 6.71 32.22 6.63
N GLU A 76 5.66 32.02 7.42
CA GLU A 76 5.49 30.84 8.27
C GLU A 76 5.47 29.50 7.52
N TYR A 77 5.30 29.51 6.19
CA TYR A 77 5.29 28.32 5.32
C TYR A 77 6.44 28.26 4.29
N LYS A 78 7.30 29.30 4.22
CA LYS A 78 8.54 29.27 3.43
C LYS A 78 9.60 28.48 4.22
N ASN A 79 10.01 27.33 3.66
CA ASN A 79 11.10 26.45 4.10
C ASN A 79 11.48 26.50 5.60
N LYS A 80 11.01 25.53 6.39
CA LYS A 80 11.79 25.11 7.57
C LYS A 80 13.06 24.37 7.09
N PRO A 81 14.28 24.79 7.45
CA PRO A 81 15.45 23.93 7.33
C PRO A 81 15.23 22.64 8.15
N LYS A 82 15.76 21.51 7.68
CA LYS A 82 15.80 20.25 8.45
C LYS A 82 16.46 20.55 9.79
N GLN A 83 15.72 20.51 10.89
CA GLN A 83 16.31 20.58 12.22
C GLN A 83 17.04 19.26 12.53
N PRO A 84 18.25 19.31 13.13
CA PRO A 84 18.81 18.17 13.85
C PRO A 84 17.81 17.71 14.91
N LYS A 85 17.71 16.39 15.14
CA LYS A 85 16.90 15.84 16.23
C LYS A 85 17.44 16.34 17.58
N VAL A 86 16.79 17.35 18.16
CA VAL A 86 16.95 17.76 19.57
C VAL A 86 15.68 17.34 20.32
N PRO A 87 15.78 16.88 21.59
CA PRO A 87 14.70 16.17 22.28
C PRO A 87 13.48 17.07 22.53
N ILE A 88 12.29 16.60 22.16
CA ILE A 88 11.02 17.26 22.48
C ILE A 88 10.77 17.12 23.99
N LYS A 89 10.77 18.24 24.73
CA LYS A 89 10.12 18.34 26.05
C LYS A 89 8.60 18.31 25.85
N SER A 90 7.92 17.51 26.67
CA SER A 90 6.50 17.18 26.60
C SER A 90 5.54 18.38 26.79
N PRO A 91 4.36 18.37 26.15
CA PRO A 91 3.30 19.36 26.38
C PRO A 91 2.63 19.20 27.77
N PRO A 92 1.95 20.23 28.30
CA PRO A 92 1.43 20.23 29.67
C PRO A 92 0.17 19.35 29.81
N LYS A 93 0.04 18.79 31.01
CA LYS A 93 -1.00 17.85 31.44
C LYS A 93 -2.40 18.49 31.34
N SER A 94 -3.24 18.01 30.44
CA SER A 94 -4.68 17.94 30.68
C SER A 94 -5.05 16.48 30.88
N ALA A 95 -5.77 16.18 31.94
CA ALA A 95 -6.11 14.84 32.37
C ALA A 95 -6.92 14.13 31.29
N ARG A 96 -6.26 13.26 30.53
CA ARG A 96 -6.89 12.34 29.57
C ARG A 96 -6.51 10.93 29.99
N LEU A 97 -7.53 10.12 30.25
CA LEU A 97 -7.45 8.72 30.64
C LEU A 97 -6.34 8.01 29.86
N GLN A 98 -5.32 7.52 30.58
CA GLN A 98 -4.15 6.87 29.98
C GLN A 98 -4.59 5.54 29.36
N LYS A 99 -4.75 5.50 28.03
CA LYS A 99 -4.48 4.27 27.28
C LYS A 99 -3.00 4.31 26.91
N SER A 100 -2.21 3.48 27.58
CA SER A 100 -0.80 3.24 27.29
C SER A 100 -0.65 2.77 25.84
N VAL A 101 -0.22 3.66 24.93
CA VAL A 101 0.24 3.23 23.61
C VAL A 101 1.65 2.71 23.80
N SER A 102 1.76 1.39 24.04
CA SER A 102 3.01 0.66 23.94
C SER A 102 3.68 0.97 22.60
N ARG A 103 4.96 1.37 22.60
CA ARG A 103 5.79 1.31 21.39
C ARG A 103 5.78 -0.15 20.93
N GLN A 104 4.99 -0.45 19.92
CA GLN A 104 4.96 -1.76 19.32
C GLN A 104 6.33 -1.95 18.66
N ILE A 105 7.11 -2.91 19.17
CA ILE A 105 8.29 -3.40 18.47
C ILE A 105 7.76 -3.96 17.15
N ILE A 106 8.03 -3.28 16.04
CA ILE A 106 7.65 -3.76 14.71
C ILE A 106 8.58 -4.94 14.42
N GLY A 107 8.12 -6.14 14.77
CA GLY A 107 8.78 -7.38 14.43
C GLY A 107 8.61 -7.69 12.94
N LYS A 108 9.46 -8.57 12.43
CA LYS A 108 9.32 -9.11 11.07
C LYS A 108 7.93 -9.69 10.86
N LYS A 109 7.35 -9.50 9.68
CA LYS A 109 6.04 -10.05 9.30
C LYS A 109 6.02 -10.53 7.86
N VAL A 110 5.11 -11.45 7.54
CA VAL A 110 4.73 -11.79 6.16
C VAL A 110 3.50 -10.97 5.81
N PHE A 111 3.57 -10.24 4.71
CA PHE A 111 2.42 -9.58 4.11
C PHE A 111 1.98 -10.38 2.89
N ILE A 112 0.69 -10.74 2.78
CA ILE A 112 0.17 -11.46 1.62
C ILE A 112 -0.73 -10.54 0.79
N SER A 113 -0.23 -10.10 -0.36
CA SER A 113 -0.99 -9.31 -1.33
C SER A 113 -1.56 -10.24 -2.40
N HIS A 114 -2.88 -10.24 -2.56
CA HIS A 114 -3.60 -11.11 -3.51
C HIS A 114 -4.89 -10.45 -3.99
N ALA A 115 -5.47 -10.97 -5.08
CA ALA A 115 -6.82 -10.57 -5.47
C ALA A 115 -7.86 -11.25 -4.58
N SER A 116 -8.94 -10.56 -4.23
CA SER A 116 -10.00 -11.14 -3.38
C SER A 116 -10.61 -12.42 -3.97
N ALA A 117 -10.59 -12.59 -5.29
CA ALA A 117 -11.05 -13.80 -5.97
C ALA A 117 -10.16 -15.04 -5.72
N ASP A 118 -8.91 -14.83 -5.31
CA ASP A 118 -7.94 -15.91 -5.06
C ASP A 118 -7.92 -16.33 -3.58
N LYS A 119 -8.89 -15.87 -2.78
CA LYS A 119 -8.96 -16.09 -1.33
C LYS A 119 -8.80 -17.56 -0.97
N ASP A 120 -9.51 -18.46 -1.64
CA ASP A 120 -9.43 -19.90 -1.35
C ASP A 120 -8.02 -20.46 -1.54
N ILE A 121 -7.29 -20.01 -2.56
CA ILE A 121 -5.90 -20.44 -2.75
C ILE A 121 -5.00 -19.87 -1.65
N VAL A 122 -5.20 -18.59 -1.31
CA VAL A 122 -4.40 -17.90 -0.30
C VAL A 122 -4.57 -18.48 1.09
N GLU A 123 -5.75 -19.02 1.42
CA GLU A 123 -5.95 -19.76 2.66
C GLU A 123 -4.94 -20.91 2.80
N LYS A 124 -4.70 -21.65 1.71
CA LYS A 124 -3.72 -22.75 1.71
C LYS A 124 -2.28 -22.27 1.78
N ILE A 125 -1.98 -21.10 1.24
CA ILE A 125 -0.68 -20.44 1.43
C ILE A 125 -0.48 -20.08 2.92
N ILE A 126 -1.52 -19.59 3.61
CA ILE A 126 -1.46 -19.33 5.05
C ILE A 126 -1.21 -20.63 5.83
N ASP A 127 -1.87 -21.73 5.44
CA ASP A 127 -1.64 -23.04 6.06
C ASP A 127 -0.18 -23.50 5.88
N LEU A 128 0.40 -23.31 4.69
CA LEU A 128 1.83 -23.57 4.44
C LEU A 128 2.73 -22.75 5.37
N LEU A 129 2.47 -21.45 5.52
CA LEU A 129 3.26 -20.58 6.40
C LEU A 129 3.21 -21.06 7.86
N LYS A 130 2.05 -21.50 8.34
CA LYS A 130 1.92 -22.06 9.70
C LYS A 130 2.72 -23.34 9.86
N VAL A 131 2.67 -24.24 8.88
CA VAL A 131 3.45 -25.49 8.87
C VAL A 131 4.96 -25.19 8.83
N MET A 132 5.38 -24.12 8.14
CA MET A 132 6.77 -23.63 8.17
C MET A 132 7.17 -23.02 9.53
N GLY A 133 6.23 -22.88 10.48
CA GLY A 133 6.48 -22.36 11.82
C GLY A 133 6.24 -20.85 11.99
N VAL A 134 5.59 -20.19 11.03
CA VAL A 134 5.22 -18.77 11.15
C VAL A 134 4.00 -18.64 12.06
N ASN A 135 4.16 -17.91 13.16
CA ASN A 135 3.05 -17.62 14.06
C ASN A 135 2.00 -16.73 13.39
N SER A 136 0.72 -16.90 13.77
CA SER A 136 -0.39 -16.17 13.16
C SER A 136 -0.29 -14.65 13.34
N ASP A 137 0.29 -14.16 14.45
CA ASP A 137 0.53 -12.73 14.69
C ASP A 137 1.60 -12.11 13.76
N LYS A 138 2.34 -12.96 13.04
CA LYS A 138 3.35 -12.55 12.05
C LYS A 138 2.82 -12.58 10.62
N ILE A 139 1.59 -13.01 10.40
CA ILE A 139 0.97 -13.06 9.07
C ILE A 139 -0.04 -11.92 8.98
N PHE A 140 0.13 -11.06 7.99
CA PHE A 140 -0.82 -10.01 7.66
C PHE A 140 -1.50 -10.29 6.31
N CYS A 141 -2.82 -10.44 6.33
CA CYS A 141 -3.65 -10.68 5.17
C CYS A 141 -5.07 -10.17 5.40
N THR A 142 -5.47 -9.11 4.68
CA THR A 142 -6.74 -8.40 4.94
C THR A 142 -8.00 -9.17 4.54
N SER A 143 -7.87 -10.24 3.75
CA SER A 143 -9.02 -11.05 3.31
C SER A 143 -9.50 -12.07 4.34
N PHE A 144 -8.78 -12.22 5.46
CA PHE A 144 -9.08 -13.20 6.51
C PHE A 144 -9.15 -12.54 7.88
N ASP A 145 -10.26 -12.80 8.58
CA ASP A 145 -10.43 -12.40 9.97
C ASP A 145 -9.33 -13.02 10.84
N GLY A 146 -8.79 -12.23 11.76
CA GLY A 146 -7.66 -12.63 12.61
C GLY A 146 -6.27 -12.47 12.00
N TYR A 147 -6.14 -12.12 10.72
CA TYR A 147 -4.86 -11.79 10.06
C TYR A 147 -4.82 -10.37 9.49
N GLY A 148 -5.97 -9.72 9.42
CA GLY A 148 -6.12 -8.43 8.76
C GLY A 148 -6.07 -7.24 9.71
N ILE A 149 -7.08 -6.39 9.55
CA ILE A 149 -7.17 -5.11 10.24
C ILE A 149 -8.22 -5.24 11.34
N ASP A 150 -7.92 -4.73 12.53
CA ASP A 150 -8.84 -4.75 13.66
C ASP A 150 -10.08 -3.90 13.39
N LEU A 151 -11.20 -4.24 14.04
CA LEU A 151 -12.43 -3.46 13.93
C LEU A 151 -12.21 -2.01 14.38
N GLY A 152 -12.52 -1.07 13.50
CA GLY A 152 -12.37 0.37 13.75
C GLY A 152 -11.01 0.95 13.38
N ASP A 153 -10.03 0.14 12.96
CA ASP A 153 -8.76 0.64 12.44
C ASP A 153 -8.92 1.24 11.03
N ASN A 154 -8.16 2.30 10.74
CA ASN A 154 -8.11 2.85 9.40
C ASN A 154 -7.32 1.91 8.47
N PHE A 155 -7.98 1.44 7.41
CA PHE A 155 -7.39 0.50 6.45
C PHE A 155 -6.06 0.97 5.85
N LEU A 156 -5.99 2.22 5.41
CA LEU A 156 -4.79 2.76 4.76
C LEU A 156 -3.63 2.92 5.74
N ASP A 157 -3.90 3.32 6.97
CA ASP A 157 -2.86 3.48 7.98
C ASP A 157 -2.35 2.14 8.51
N ALA A 158 -3.23 1.14 8.61
CA ALA A 158 -2.81 -0.23 8.86
C ALA A 158 -1.92 -0.75 7.73
N LEU A 159 -2.34 -0.57 6.47
CA LEU A 159 -1.54 -0.99 5.32
C LEU A 159 -0.14 -0.34 5.30
N LYS A 160 -0.04 0.97 5.56
CA LYS A 160 1.26 1.67 5.64
C LYS A 160 2.13 1.18 6.79
N ARG A 161 1.51 0.83 7.93
CA ARG A 161 2.22 0.31 9.10
C ARG A 161 2.80 -1.07 8.80
N GLU A 162 2.04 -1.92 8.11
CA GLU A 162 2.40 -3.31 7.84
C GLU A 162 3.34 -3.45 6.62
N LEU A 163 3.18 -2.61 5.59
CA LEU A 163 4.11 -2.53 4.43
C LEU A 163 5.34 -1.68 4.75
N ASN A 164 6.25 -2.23 5.55
CA ASN A 164 7.49 -1.60 5.94
C ASN A 164 8.72 -2.45 5.58
N LYS A 165 9.92 -1.91 5.83
CA LYS A 165 11.22 -2.54 5.50
C LYS A 165 11.46 -3.91 6.14
N ASP A 166 10.75 -4.23 7.22
CA ASP A 166 10.87 -5.47 7.99
C ASP A 166 9.77 -6.49 7.60
N ALA A 167 8.96 -6.17 6.58
CA ALA A 167 7.99 -7.08 5.99
C ALA A 167 8.61 -7.86 4.82
N LEU A 168 8.25 -9.15 4.74
CA LEU A 168 8.40 -9.98 3.54
C LEU A 168 7.05 -10.01 2.83
N VAL A 169 7.01 -9.48 1.61
CA VAL A 169 5.77 -9.42 0.83
C VAL A 169 5.65 -10.62 -0.10
N LEU A 170 4.62 -11.44 0.08
CA LEU A 170 4.23 -12.47 -0.87
C LEU A 170 3.21 -11.87 -1.82
N PHE A 171 3.61 -11.64 -3.06
CA PHE A 171 2.69 -11.22 -4.12
C PHE A 171 2.11 -12.46 -4.79
N VAL A 172 0.84 -12.72 -4.54
CA VAL A 172 0.12 -13.85 -5.14
C VAL A 172 -0.51 -13.36 -6.44
N PHE A 173 0.20 -13.57 -7.53
CA PHE A 173 -0.17 -13.09 -8.86
C PHE A 173 -1.10 -14.07 -9.57
N SER A 174 -2.19 -13.49 -10.08
CA SER A 174 -3.15 -14.11 -10.96
C SER A 174 -3.60 -13.07 -11.99
N LYS A 175 -4.40 -13.50 -12.97
CA LYS A 175 -5.06 -12.56 -13.89
C LYS A 175 -5.91 -11.54 -13.10
N LYS A 176 -6.63 -12.00 -12.06
CA LYS A 176 -7.49 -11.15 -11.21
C LYS A 176 -6.69 -10.14 -10.40
N PHE A 177 -5.46 -10.48 -10.00
CA PHE A 177 -4.56 -9.54 -9.35
C PHE A 177 -4.24 -8.36 -10.27
N TYR A 178 -3.83 -8.64 -11.51
CA TYR A 178 -3.46 -7.60 -12.48
C TYR A 178 -4.67 -6.81 -13.00
N GLU A 179 -5.87 -7.38 -12.94
CA GLU A 179 -7.13 -6.67 -13.23
C GLU A 179 -7.58 -5.73 -12.09
N SER A 180 -7.03 -5.89 -10.88
CA SER A 180 -7.41 -5.10 -9.70
C SER A 180 -6.56 -3.84 -9.54
N PRO A 181 -7.13 -2.62 -9.70
CA PRO A 181 -6.38 -1.38 -9.51
C PRO A 181 -5.83 -1.22 -8.09
N ILE A 182 -6.55 -1.76 -7.09
CA ILE A 182 -6.13 -1.74 -5.69
C ILE A 182 -4.87 -2.59 -5.52
N CYS A 183 -4.90 -3.84 -5.99
CA CYS A 183 -3.73 -4.75 -5.90
C CYS A 183 -2.51 -4.15 -6.61
N LEU A 184 -2.68 -3.53 -7.77
CA LEU A 184 -1.60 -2.84 -8.47
C LEU A 184 -1.05 -1.63 -7.70
N CYS A 185 -1.91 -0.88 -7.03
CA CYS A 185 -1.51 0.24 -6.18
C CYS A 185 -0.76 -0.24 -4.93
N GLU A 186 -1.22 -1.30 -4.29
CA GLU A 186 -0.52 -1.95 -3.16
C GLU A 186 0.84 -2.48 -3.59
N MET A 187 0.91 -3.13 -4.76
CA MET A 187 2.15 -3.61 -5.36
C MET A 187 3.16 -2.48 -5.57
N GLY A 188 2.72 -1.35 -6.14
CA GLY A 188 3.57 -0.18 -6.32
C GLY A 188 4.06 0.42 -5.00
N ALA A 189 3.19 0.49 -3.98
CA ALA A 189 3.57 0.98 -2.66
C ALA A 189 4.59 0.06 -1.98
N ALA A 190 4.30 -1.24 -1.94
CA ALA A 190 5.16 -2.26 -1.36
C ALA A 190 6.53 -2.33 -2.03
N TRP A 191 6.61 -2.19 -3.35
CA TRP A 191 7.90 -2.14 -4.07
C TRP A 191 8.79 -0.96 -3.62
N VAL A 192 8.20 0.17 -3.24
CA VAL A 192 8.94 1.33 -2.72
C VAL A 192 9.27 1.20 -1.23
N THR A 193 8.37 0.63 -0.42
CA THR A 193 8.48 0.68 1.05
C THR A 193 9.14 -0.55 1.67
N THR A 194 9.13 -1.68 0.98
CA THR A 194 9.65 -2.96 1.48
C THR A 194 10.96 -3.32 0.81
N LYS A 195 11.74 -4.21 1.44
CA LYS A 195 13.02 -4.68 0.91
C LYS A 195 12.93 -6.07 0.29
N GLU A 196 11.95 -6.85 0.72
CA GLU A 196 11.90 -8.28 0.52
C GLU A 196 10.54 -8.67 0.00
N HIS A 197 10.52 -9.32 -1.16
CA HIS A 197 9.30 -9.71 -1.84
C HIS A 197 9.51 -11.01 -2.63
N VAL A 198 8.49 -11.85 -2.66
CA VAL A 198 8.48 -13.12 -3.42
C VAL A 198 7.21 -13.15 -4.28
N PRO A 199 7.36 -13.12 -5.61
CA PRO A 199 6.26 -13.40 -6.52
C PRO A 199 5.86 -14.88 -6.48
N ILE A 200 4.58 -15.15 -6.26
CA ILE A 200 3.97 -16.48 -6.29
C ILE A 200 2.88 -16.45 -7.37
N LEU A 201 3.02 -17.24 -8.42
CA LEU A 201 2.15 -17.23 -9.58
C LEU A 201 1.12 -18.37 -9.47
N ILE A 202 -0.16 -18.03 -9.65
CA ILE A 202 -1.28 -18.97 -9.70
C ILE A 202 -1.48 -19.40 -11.16
N PRO A 203 -1.24 -20.68 -11.53
CA PRO A 203 -1.51 -21.17 -12.87
C PRO A 203 -2.96 -20.90 -13.32
N PRO A 204 -3.21 -20.61 -14.61
CA PRO A 204 -2.25 -20.61 -15.71
C PRO A 204 -1.42 -19.31 -15.83
N PHE A 205 -1.56 -18.36 -14.91
CA PHE A 205 -0.78 -17.13 -14.92
C PHE A 205 0.72 -17.47 -14.77
N GLY A 206 1.51 -17.09 -15.76
CA GLY A 206 2.93 -17.44 -15.86
C GLY A 206 3.84 -16.23 -15.81
N PHE A 207 5.15 -16.48 -15.83
CA PHE A 207 6.15 -15.42 -15.77
C PHE A 207 6.08 -14.46 -16.98
N ALA A 208 5.63 -14.94 -18.14
CA ALA A 208 5.41 -14.11 -19.31
C ALA A 208 4.28 -13.08 -19.13
N ASP A 209 3.37 -13.32 -18.19
CA ASP A 209 2.24 -12.43 -17.89
C ASP A 209 2.60 -11.35 -16.86
N VAL A 210 3.71 -11.51 -16.14
CA VAL A 210 4.18 -10.56 -15.13
C VAL A 210 4.60 -9.26 -15.80
N LYS A 211 4.03 -8.15 -15.35
CA LYS A 211 4.28 -6.80 -15.90
C LYS A 211 4.63 -5.82 -14.79
N GLY A 212 5.29 -4.71 -15.14
CA GLY A 212 5.56 -3.62 -14.21
C GLY A 212 6.92 -3.75 -13.51
N VAL A 213 6.94 -3.65 -12.18
CA VAL A 213 8.18 -3.53 -11.39
C VAL A 213 8.81 -4.88 -10.99
N PHE A 214 8.15 -5.99 -11.30
CA PHE A 214 8.57 -7.36 -10.98
C PHE A 214 9.13 -8.24 -12.13
N PRO A 215 9.42 -7.79 -13.37
CA PRO A 215 9.94 -8.68 -14.41
C PRO A 215 11.36 -9.19 -14.10
N ASN A 216 12.06 -8.56 -13.15
CA ASN A 216 13.45 -8.90 -12.80
C ASN A 216 13.58 -9.64 -11.45
N THR A 217 12.48 -10.07 -10.84
CA THR A 217 12.50 -10.72 -9.52
C THR A 217 12.26 -12.22 -9.68
N GLN A 218 13.10 -13.05 -9.06
CA GLN A 218 12.90 -14.50 -9.06
C GLN A 218 11.66 -14.85 -8.22
N GLY A 219 10.63 -15.39 -8.88
CA GLY A 219 9.41 -15.88 -8.25
C GLY A 219 9.27 -17.39 -8.30
N MET A 220 8.05 -17.87 -8.11
CA MET A 220 7.69 -19.28 -8.18
C MET A 220 6.29 -19.51 -8.72
N ILE A 221 6.05 -20.69 -9.28
CA ILE A 221 4.71 -21.19 -9.55
C ILE A 221 4.22 -21.90 -8.27
N LEU A 222 2.98 -21.62 -7.85
CA LEU A 222 2.47 -22.02 -6.54
C LEU A 222 2.51 -23.54 -6.28
N ASN A 223 2.24 -24.36 -7.30
CA ASN A 223 2.21 -25.81 -7.17
C ASN A 223 3.52 -26.51 -7.55
N ASP A 224 4.61 -25.76 -7.70
CA ASP A 224 5.94 -26.32 -7.88
C ASP A 224 6.52 -26.73 -6.51
N LYS A 225 6.62 -28.06 -6.31
CA LYS A 225 7.08 -28.67 -5.06
C LYS A 225 8.48 -28.20 -4.64
N ASP A 226 9.41 -28.05 -5.58
CA ASP A 226 10.79 -27.66 -5.27
C ASP A 226 10.86 -26.17 -4.91
N LYS A 227 10.04 -25.35 -5.56
CA LYS A 227 9.90 -23.94 -5.19
C LYS A 227 9.23 -23.75 -3.84
N ILE A 228 8.32 -24.63 -3.43
CA ILE A 228 7.73 -24.59 -2.09
C ILE A 228 8.78 -24.93 -1.02
N ASN A 229 9.70 -25.84 -1.29
CA ASN A 229 10.87 -26.07 -0.43
C ASN A 229 11.76 -24.82 -0.37
N SER A 230 12.02 -24.18 -1.52
CA SER A 230 12.79 -22.93 -1.58
C SER A 230 12.12 -21.80 -0.79
N LEU A 231 10.78 -21.69 -0.85
CA LEU A 231 10.00 -20.73 -0.08
C LEU A 231 10.10 -21.01 1.42
N LYS A 232 10.01 -22.28 1.84
CA LYS A 232 10.22 -22.68 3.24
C LYS A 232 11.57 -22.21 3.75
N GLU A 233 12.66 -22.51 3.05
CA GLU A 233 14.01 -22.09 3.45
C GLU A 233 14.11 -20.56 3.56
N ARG A 234 13.47 -19.84 2.63
CA ARG A 234 13.43 -18.38 2.65
C ARG A 234 12.70 -17.85 3.88
N ILE A 235 11.55 -18.43 4.21
CA ILE A 235 10.73 -18.07 5.38
C ILE A 235 11.47 -18.38 6.67
N GLU A 236 12.06 -19.57 6.79
CA GLU A 236 12.85 -19.99 7.96
C GLU A 236 14.04 -19.04 8.17
N LYS A 237 14.77 -18.69 7.12
CA LYS A 237 15.84 -17.70 7.19
C LYS A 237 15.34 -16.31 7.57
N PHE A 238 14.22 -15.87 7.00
CA PHE A 238 13.67 -14.55 7.26
C PHE A 238 13.27 -14.40 8.72
N PHE A 239 12.59 -15.39 9.31
CA PHE A 239 12.13 -15.36 10.70
C PHE A 239 13.11 -15.97 11.71
N SER A 240 14.22 -16.56 11.24
CA SER A 240 15.15 -17.32 12.08
C SER A 240 14.47 -18.49 12.81
N LEU A 241 13.63 -19.23 12.08
CA LEU A 241 12.87 -20.37 12.61
C LEU A 241 13.74 -21.64 12.69
N THR A 242 13.37 -22.53 13.60
CA THR A 242 13.92 -23.88 13.64
C THR A 242 13.17 -24.76 12.64
N PRO A 243 13.86 -25.42 11.70
CA PRO A 243 13.20 -26.28 10.73
C PRO A 243 12.45 -27.43 11.37
N ALA A 244 11.24 -27.70 10.87
CA ALA A 244 10.49 -28.89 11.24
C ALA A 244 11.23 -30.17 10.80
N LYS A 245 10.92 -31.30 11.46
CA LYS A 245 11.41 -32.62 11.02
C LYS A 245 11.02 -32.86 9.56
N HIS A 246 11.98 -33.31 8.75
CA HIS A 246 11.79 -33.45 7.30
C HIS A 246 10.54 -34.27 6.94
N SER A 247 10.33 -35.42 7.58
CA SER A 247 9.17 -36.28 7.32
C SER A 247 7.83 -35.62 7.66
N ILE A 248 7.76 -34.79 8.70
CA ILE A 248 6.56 -34.03 9.06
C ILE A 248 6.33 -32.96 7.99
N TRP A 249 7.36 -32.18 7.65
CA TRP A 249 7.28 -31.16 6.61
C TRP A 249 6.77 -31.73 5.28
N GLU A 250 7.36 -32.83 4.82
CA GLU A 250 6.98 -33.40 3.53
C GLU A 250 5.53 -33.85 3.48
N ARG A 251 5.05 -34.48 4.54
CA ARG A 251 3.66 -34.94 4.62
C ARG A 251 2.69 -33.76 4.58
N GLU A 252 2.90 -32.76 5.43
CA GLU A 252 2.00 -31.59 5.48
C GLU A 252 2.06 -30.77 4.18
N ARG A 253 3.27 -30.57 3.61
CA ARG A 253 3.46 -29.91 2.31
C ARG A 253 2.67 -30.63 1.21
N ASN A 254 2.80 -31.95 1.11
CA ASN A 254 2.13 -32.73 0.08
C ASN A 254 0.60 -32.64 0.21
N ASN A 255 0.07 -32.79 1.44
CA ASN A 255 -1.37 -32.66 1.70
C ASN A 255 -1.92 -31.28 1.28
N ILE A 256 -1.19 -30.21 1.58
CA ILE A 256 -1.62 -28.86 1.21
C ILE A 256 -1.50 -28.63 -0.30
N LEU A 257 -0.45 -29.14 -0.95
CA LEU A 257 -0.30 -29.05 -2.40
C LEU A 257 -1.41 -29.80 -3.14
N GLU A 258 -1.82 -30.97 -2.67
CA GLU A 258 -2.97 -31.69 -3.24
C GLU A 258 -4.28 -30.90 -3.15
N GLU A 259 -4.50 -30.17 -2.04
CA GLU A 259 -5.66 -29.29 -1.90
C GLU A 259 -5.56 -28.05 -2.80
N ILE A 260 -4.37 -27.48 -2.95
CA ILE A 260 -4.11 -26.39 -3.92
C ILE A 260 -4.42 -26.87 -5.34
N ASP A 261 -3.90 -28.03 -5.76
CA ASP A 261 -4.15 -28.58 -7.10
C ASP A 261 -5.63 -28.87 -7.34
N ARG A 262 -6.36 -29.38 -6.33
CA ARG A 262 -7.81 -29.54 -6.40
C ARG A 262 -8.53 -28.21 -6.63
N ARG A 263 -8.16 -27.15 -5.91
CA ARG A 263 -8.73 -25.79 -6.08
C ARG A 263 -8.38 -25.19 -7.44
N LEU A 264 -7.14 -25.34 -7.90
CA LEU A 264 -6.70 -24.90 -9.23
C LEU A 264 -7.49 -25.59 -10.34
N ASN A 265 -7.70 -26.90 -10.22
CA ASN A 265 -8.50 -27.66 -11.18
C ASN A 265 -9.97 -27.22 -11.16
N ALA A 266 -10.55 -26.98 -9.99
CA ALA A 266 -11.91 -26.46 -9.88
C ALA A 266 -12.04 -25.08 -10.58
N MET A 267 -11.09 -24.17 -10.37
CA MET A 267 -11.09 -22.84 -11.00
C MET A 267 -10.98 -22.88 -12.53
N ARG A 268 -10.31 -23.88 -13.11
CA ARG A 268 -10.21 -24.06 -14.57
C ARG A 268 -11.55 -24.29 -15.25
N PHE A 269 -12.58 -24.71 -14.52
CA PHE A 269 -13.93 -24.91 -15.06
C PHE A 269 -14.82 -23.65 -15.00
N TYR A 270 -14.34 -22.55 -14.41
CA TYR A 270 -15.08 -21.30 -14.25
C TYR A 270 -14.57 -20.14 -15.13
N TYR A 271 -13.58 -20.39 -16.00
CA TYR A 271 -12.99 -19.41 -16.92
C TYR A 271 -13.12 -19.82 -18.37
#